data_AF-A0A924CGA8-F1
#
_entry.id   AF-A0A924CGA8-F1
#
_cell.length_a   1.000
_cell.length_b   1.000
_cell.length_c   1.000
_cell.angle_alpha   90.00
_cell.angle_beta   90.00
_cell.angle_gamma   90.00
#
_symmetry.space_group_name_H-M   'P 1'
#
loop_
_entity.id
_entity.type
_entity.pdbx_description
1 polymer ?
#
loop_
_entity_poly.entity_id
_entity_poly.type
_entity_poly.pdbx_seq_one_letter_code
_entity_poly.pdbx_strand_id
1 'polypeptide(L)'
;MSNLYKSLADVYEAMYKTFINYDEEFRVYQQLLHKYNCDAVFEIGCVTGNLARSFADDGFNYIGLDSSGDMLDIEKKYSCL
;
A
#
# COMPACT_ATOMS: atom_id res chain seq x y z
N MET A 1 6.24 -9.68 -19.43
CA MET A 1 5.75 -8.98 -18.22
C MET A 1 6.90 -8.80 -17.21
N SER A 2 8.07 -8.29 -17.61
CA SER A 2 9.27 -8.29 -16.74
C SER A 2 9.99 -6.94 -16.59
N ASN A 3 9.85 -6.01 -17.54
CA ASN A 3 10.60 -4.74 -17.49
C ASN A 3 9.86 -3.60 -16.78
N LEU A 4 8.52 -3.63 -16.73
CA LEU A 4 7.76 -2.54 -16.10
C LEU A 4 8.01 -2.46 -14.58
N TYR A 5 7.96 -3.61 -13.90
CA TYR A 5 8.18 -3.71 -12.46
C TYR A 5 9.66 -3.70 -12.04
N LYS A 6 10.61 -3.82 -13.00
CA LYS A 6 12.06 -3.85 -12.72
C LYS A 6 12.77 -2.54 -13.06
N SER A 7 12.75 -2.13 -14.33
CA SER A 7 13.49 -0.94 -14.77
C SER A 7 12.70 0.35 -14.64
N LEU A 8 11.38 0.26 -14.43
CA LEU A 8 10.46 1.39 -14.41
C LEU A 8 9.62 1.46 -13.13
N ALA A 9 9.99 0.72 -12.07
CA ALA A 9 9.22 0.65 -10.83
C ALA A 9 8.94 2.03 -10.23
N ASP A 10 9.95 2.90 -10.16
CA ASP A 10 9.80 4.29 -9.67
C ASP A 10 8.84 5.13 -10.54
N VAL A 11 8.86 4.94 -11.86
CA VAL A 11 7.97 5.66 -12.79
C VAL A 11 6.54 5.13 -12.65
N TYR A 12 6.39 3.82 -12.52
CA TYR A 12 5.11 3.17 -12.31
C TYR A 12 4.48 3.61 -10.99
N GLU A 13 5.24 3.62 -9.91
CA GLU A 13 4.84 4.13 -8.60
C GLU A 13 4.43 5.61 -8.68
N ALA A 14 5.25 6.45 -9.31
CA ALA A 14 4.93 7.86 -9.50
C ALA A 14 3.65 8.05 -10.32
N MET A 15 3.42 7.24 -11.35
CA MET A 15 2.17 7.27 -12.12
C MET A 15 0.98 6.85 -11.26
N TYR A 16 1.07 5.75 -10.51
CA TYR A 16 -0.01 5.26 -9.64
C TYR A 16 -0.47 6.32 -8.64
N LYS A 17 0.49 7.02 -8.03
CA LYS A 17 0.21 8.15 -7.13
C LYS A 17 -0.52 9.33 -7.78
N THR A 18 -0.50 9.46 -9.11
CA THR A 18 -1.19 10.57 -9.80
C THR A 18 -2.65 10.28 -10.15
N PHE A 19 -3.06 9.02 -10.25
CA PHE A 19 -4.44 8.67 -10.64
C PHE A 19 -5.23 7.95 -9.55
N ILE A 20 -4.57 7.31 -8.58
CA ILE A 20 -5.25 6.69 -7.43
C ILE A 20 -5.35 7.72 -6.30
N ASN A 21 -6.55 7.93 -5.80
CA ASN A 21 -6.79 8.67 -4.58
C ASN A 21 -6.82 7.70 -3.39
N TYR A 22 -5.64 7.44 -2.83
CA TYR A 22 -5.48 6.49 -1.72
C TYR A 22 -6.20 6.93 -0.44
N ASP A 23 -6.46 8.23 -0.25
CA ASP A 23 -7.24 8.72 0.90
C ASP A 23 -8.71 8.30 0.80
N GLU A 24 -9.30 8.43 -0.40
CA GLU A 24 -10.67 7.98 -0.65
C GLU A 24 -10.78 6.46 -0.60
N GLU A 25 -9.81 5.75 -1.17
CA GLU A 25 -9.72 4.28 -1.09
C GLU A 25 -9.63 3.80 0.37
N PHE A 26 -8.74 4.40 1.16
CA PHE A 26 -8.62 4.11 2.59
C PHE A 26 -9.93 4.33 3.33
N ARG A 27 -10.65 5.44 3.08
CA ARG A 27 -11.94 5.72 3.74
C ARG A 27 -12.97 4.63 3.48
N VAL A 28 -13.03 4.10 2.26
CA VAL A 28 -13.94 2.99 1.92
C VAL A 28 -13.59 1.75 2.74
N TYR A 29 -12.31 1.40 2.82
CA TYR A 29 -11.85 0.24 3.61
C TYR A 29 -12.06 0.43 5.11
N GLN A 30 -11.67 1.58 5.64
CA GLN A 30 -11.84 1.96 7.03
C GLN A 30 -13.30 1.81 7.47
N GLN A 31 -14.25 2.36 6.71
CA GLN A 31 -15.67 2.25 7.03
C GLN A 31 -16.15 0.80 7.09
N LEU A 32 -15.70 -0.03 6.15
CA LEU A 32 -16.07 -1.43 6.10
C LEU A 32 -15.48 -2.20 7.28
N LEU A 33 -14.19 -2.02 7.57
CA LEU A 33 -13.48 -2.72 8.63
C LEU A 33 -14.02 -2.36 10.02
N HIS A 34 -14.24 -1.07 10.30
CA HIS A 34 -14.85 -0.63 11.57
C HIS A 34 -16.26 -1.15 11.74
N LYS A 35 -17.07 -1.19 10.66
CA LYS A 35 -18.42 -1.76 10.70
C LYS A 35 -18.44 -3.21 11.20
N TYR A 36 -17.38 -3.97 10.91
CA TYR A 36 -17.24 -5.37 11.34
C TYR A 36 -16.31 -5.56 12.55
N ASN A 37 -15.86 -4.47 13.19
CA ASN A 37 -14.92 -4.47 14.32
C ASN A 37 -13.64 -5.27 14.01
N CYS A 38 -13.12 -5.15 12.78
CA CYS A 38 -11.83 -5.69 12.43
C CYS A 38 -10.72 -4.82 13.05
N ASP A 39 -9.63 -5.45 13.48
CA ASP A 39 -8.47 -4.80 14.11
C ASP A 39 -7.15 -5.07 13.35
N ALA A 40 -7.16 -6.01 12.40
CA ALA A 40 -6.00 -6.37 11.59
C ALA A 40 -6.32 -6.40 10.09
N VAL A 41 -5.34 -6.00 9.29
CA VAL A 41 -5.44 -5.95 7.82
C VAL A 41 -4.26 -6.70 7.23
N PHE A 42 -4.54 -7.63 6.32
CA PHE A 42 -3.53 -8.30 5.50
C PHE A 42 -3.76 -7.95 4.03
N GLU A 43 -2.91 -7.09 3.47
CA GLU A 43 -3.02 -6.62 2.10
C GLU A 43 -2.14 -7.45 1.16
N ILE A 44 -2.74 -7.98 0.10
CA ILE A 44 -2.04 -8.74 -0.95
C ILE A 44 -1.89 -7.86 -2.18
N GLY A 45 -0.66 -7.71 -2.66
CA GLY A 45 -0.31 -6.78 -3.73
C GLY A 45 -0.20 -5.34 -3.22
N CYS A 46 0.43 -5.14 -2.06
CA CYS A 46 0.53 -3.83 -1.41
C CYS A 46 1.48 -2.86 -2.13
N VAL A 47 2.22 -3.34 -3.15
CA VAL A 47 3.18 -2.56 -3.93
C VAL A 47 4.18 -1.87 -2.99
N THR A 48 4.17 -0.54 -2.92
CA THR A 48 5.08 0.26 -2.09
C THR A 48 4.48 0.68 -0.74
N GLY A 49 3.34 0.09 -0.36
CA GLY A 49 2.71 0.33 0.95
C GLY A 49 1.94 1.64 1.05
N ASN A 50 1.33 2.12 -0.04
CA ASN A 50 0.62 3.42 -0.07
C ASN A 50 -0.52 3.55 0.96
N LEU A 51 -1.13 2.45 1.40
CA LEU A 51 -2.17 2.43 2.44
C LEU A 51 -1.66 2.07 3.84
N ALA A 52 -0.43 1.56 3.95
CA ALA A 52 0.09 0.98 5.19
C ALA A 52 0.08 1.99 6.35
N ARG A 53 0.51 3.23 6.08
CA ARG A 53 0.52 4.29 7.08
C ARG A 53 -0.89 4.70 7.51
N SER A 54 -1.82 4.85 6.57
CA SER A 54 -3.20 5.22 6.89
C SER A 54 -3.87 4.18 7.79
N PHE A 55 -3.64 2.89 7.53
CA PHE A 55 -4.11 1.81 8.39
C PHE A 55 -3.43 1.82 9.78
N ALA A 56 -2.11 1.99 9.83
CA ALA A 56 -1.37 2.03 11.09
C ALA A 56 -1.77 3.23 11.97
N ASP A 57 -1.90 4.42 11.37
CA ASP A 57 -2.30 5.65 12.06
C ASP A 57 -3.75 5.58 12.59
N ASP A 58 -4.61 4.79 11.93
CA ASP A 58 -5.98 4.50 12.39
C ASP A 58 -6.06 3.34 13.41
N GLY A 59 -4.92 2.77 13.79
CA GLY A 59 -4.80 1.76 14.86
C GLY A 59 -4.95 0.31 14.40
N PHE A 60 -5.00 0.04 13.11
CA PHE A 60 -5.01 -1.34 12.60
C PHE A 60 -3.64 -2.00 12.71
N ASN A 61 -3.62 -3.29 13.06
CA ASN A 61 -2.47 -4.16 12.89
C ASN A 61 -2.33 -4.54 11.41
N TYR A 62 -1.52 -3.77 10.67
CA TYR A 62 -1.38 -3.90 9.22
C TYR A 62 -0.16 -4.75 8.82
N ILE A 63 -0.37 -5.67 7.88
CA ILE A 63 0.69 -6.42 7.20
C ILE A 63 0.45 -6.37 5.69
N GLY A 64 1.44 -5.90 4.93
CA GLY A 64 1.43 -5.90 3.47
C GLY A 64 2.31 -7.02 2.90
N LEU A 65 1.86 -7.64 1.81
CA LEU A 65 2.62 -8.60 1.02
C LEU A 65 2.62 -8.17 -0.45
N ASP A 66 3.81 -8.16 -1.07
CA ASP A 66 3.94 -8.07 -2.52
C ASP A 66 4.91 -9.14 -3.04
N SER A 67 4.70 -9.58 -4.28
CA SER A 67 5.58 -10.54 -4.96
C SER A 67 6.80 -9.88 -5.61
N SER A 68 6.77 -8.55 -5.76
CA SER A 68 7.85 -7.75 -6.34
C SER A 68 8.81 -7.27 -5.26
N GLY A 69 9.98 -7.90 -5.19
CA GLY A 69 11.06 -7.47 -4.29
C GLY A 69 11.48 -6.00 -4.52
N ASP A 70 11.49 -5.55 -5.77
CA ASP A 70 11.85 -4.18 -6.13
C ASP A 70 10.86 -3.15 -5.54
N MET A 71 9.55 -3.47 -5.47
CA MET A 71 8.54 -2.60 -4.86
C MET A 71 8.68 -2.55 -3.33
N LEU A 72 8.99 -3.69 -2.71
CA LEU A 72 9.28 -3.75 -1.28
C LEU A 72 10.56 -2.98 -0.92
N ASP A 73 11.55 -2.95 -1.81
CA ASP A 73 12.77 -2.17 -1.58
C ASP A 73 12.54 -0.67 -1.78
N ILE A 74 11.64 -0.28 -2.69
CA ILE A 74 11.13 1.10 -2.79
C ILE A 74 10.38 1.49 -1.52
N GLU A 75 9.50 0.64 -1.00
CA GLU A 75 8.82 0.86 0.29
C GLU A 75 9.83 1.17 1.39
N LYS A 76 10.79 0.29 1.64
CA LYS A 76 11.83 0.50 2.67
C LYS A 76 12.63 1.78 2.51
N LYS A 77 12.76 2.29 1.29
CA LYS A 77 13.49 3.53 0.99
C LYS A 77 12.69 4.78 1.35
N TYR A 78 11.36 4.73 1.22
CA TYR A 78 10.47 5.88 1.44
C TYR A 78 9.63 5.79 2.72
N SER A 79 9.53 4.61 3.30
CA SER A 79 8.85 4.34 4.56
C SER A 79 9.73 4.80 5.71
N CYS A 80 9.24 5.77 6.46
CA CYS A 80 9.88 6.31 7.67
C CYS A 80 9.24 5.68 8.92
N LEU A 81 8.93 4.37 8.83
CA LEU A 81 8.45 3.54 9.93
C LEU A 81 9.61 2.78 10.58
#